data_AF-A0A8I2BJ69-F1
#
_entry.id   AF-A0A8I2BJ69-F1
#
_cell.length_a   1.000
_cell.length_b   1.000
_cell.length_c   1.000
_cell.angle_alpha   90.00
_cell.angle_beta   90.00
_cell.angle_gamma   90.00
#
_symmetry.space_group_name_H-M   'P 1'
#
loop_
_entity.id
_entity.type
_entity.pdbx_description
1 polymer ?
#
loop_
_entity_poly.entity_id
_entity_poly.type
_entity_poly.pdbx_seq_one_letter_code
_entity_poly.pdbx_strand_id
1 'polypeptide(L)'
;LHYNFPPFCVGETSMRLFPGRREIGHGMLAERSVSKILPAFDDFPYTIRIVSDILESNGSSSMASVCGASLSLMDAGVPVKNPVAGIAMGLVKEGDDIAVLSDILGDEDHLGDMDFKVTGTEEGIAALQMDIKIDGVTRDIMHTALEQAREGRLHILGKMAEAISESRDDLSPYAPRITTVYVKPEQVRTIIGAGGKTVRGIIEATGCGIDIEDDGRINISSADGAAAAEAARMISELTQEAEVGKIYDGT
;
A
#
# COMPACT_ATOMS: atom_id res chain seq x y z
N LEU A 1 -3.14 6.25 -1.64
CA LEU A 1 -2.00 6.29 -2.59
C LEU A 1 -2.07 7.59 -3.38
N HIS A 2 -0.96 8.30 -3.53
CA HIS A 2 -0.91 9.52 -4.34
C HIS A 2 -0.19 9.24 -5.66
N TYR A 3 -0.79 9.67 -6.76
CA TYR A 3 -0.25 9.50 -8.10
C TYR A 3 -0.04 10.88 -8.71
N ASN A 4 1.17 11.14 -9.19
CA ASN A 4 1.56 12.40 -9.79
C ASN A 4 2.00 12.17 -11.23
N PHE A 5 1.44 12.96 -12.15
CA PHE A 5 1.75 12.91 -13.57
C PHE A 5 2.27 14.28 -14.03
N PRO A 6 3.54 14.59 -13.76
CA PRO A 6 4.12 15.87 -14.14
C PRO A 6 4.25 15.98 -15.67
N PRO A 7 4.13 17.18 -16.25
CA PRO A 7 4.12 17.36 -17.72
C PRO A 7 5.42 16.92 -18.39
N PHE A 8 6.55 16.98 -17.67
CA PHE A 8 7.84 16.57 -18.23
C PHE A 8 7.90 15.07 -18.55
N CYS A 9 7.04 14.23 -17.95
CA CYS A 9 7.06 12.79 -18.20
C CYS A 9 6.64 12.40 -19.63
N VAL A 10 6.02 13.34 -20.34
CA VAL A 10 5.67 13.24 -21.77
C VAL A 10 6.44 14.26 -22.61
N GLY A 11 7.46 14.91 -22.05
CA GLY A 11 8.25 15.94 -22.74
C GLY A 11 7.55 17.29 -22.91
N GLU A 12 6.47 17.55 -22.16
CA GLU A 12 5.71 18.80 -22.24
C GLU A 12 6.00 19.74 -21.05
N THR A 13 5.54 20.99 -21.16
CA THR A 13 5.60 21.99 -20.08
C THR A 13 4.20 22.39 -19.65
N SER A 14 3.95 22.54 -18.35
CA SER A 14 2.67 23.01 -17.82
C SER A 14 2.84 23.72 -16.47
N MET A 15 1.92 24.63 -16.17
CA MET A 15 1.82 25.32 -14.88
C MET A 15 0.89 24.61 -13.89
N ARG A 16 0.54 23.34 -14.13
CA ARG A 16 -0.35 22.60 -13.21
C ARG A 16 0.30 22.46 -11.83
N LEU A 17 -0.41 22.95 -10.81
CA LEU A 17 0.03 22.92 -9.41
C LEU A 17 -0.65 21.82 -8.58
N PHE A 18 -1.80 21.30 -9.03
CA PHE A 18 -2.64 20.38 -8.28
C PHE A 18 -3.03 19.16 -9.13
N PRO A 19 -3.29 17.98 -8.50
CA PRO A 19 -3.71 16.79 -9.22
C PRO A 19 -5.10 17.00 -9.84
N GLY A 20 -5.24 16.58 -11.10
CA GLY A 20 -6.50 16.56 -11.81
C GLY A 20 -7.29 15.27 -11.58
N ARG A 21 -8.40 15.12 -12.31
CA ARG A 21 -9.28 13.95 -12.21
C ARG A 21 -8.59 12.65 -12.62
N ARG A 22 -7.76 12.69 -13.67
CA ARG A 22 -7.03 11.51 -14.16
C ARG A 22 -6.02 11.04 -13.13
N GLU A 23 -5.26 11.96 -12.53
CA GLU A 23 -4.28 11.65 -11.51
C GLU A 23 -4.92 10.99 -10.29
N ILE A 24 -6.06 11.52 -9.84
CA ILE A 24 -6.85 10.92 -8.75
C ILE A 24 -7.39 9.53 -9.15
N GLY A 25 -7.95 9.40 -10.36
CA GLY A 25 -8.50 8.13 -10.85
C GLY A 25 -7.45 7.03 -10.98
N HIS A 26 -6.27 7.36 -11.51
CA HIS A 26 -5.13 6.43 -11.60
C HIS A 26 -4.61 6.06 -10.22
N GLY A 27 -4.50 7.04 -9.30
CA GLY A 27 -4.15 6.77 -7.91
C GLY A 27 -5.12 5.80 -7.24
N MET A 28 -6.43 5.99 -7.46
CA MET A 28 -7.46 5.11 -6.92
C MET A 28 -7.41 3.70 -7.51
N LEU A 29 -7.15 3.55 -8.82
CA LEU A 29 -6.97 2.23 -9.45
C LEU A 29 -5.78 1.48 -8.83
N ALA A 30 -4.66 2.19 -8.65
CA ALA A 30 -3.48 1.60 -8.05
C ALA A 30 -3.72 1.23 -6.58
N GLU A 31 -4.35 2.12 -5.81
CA GLU A 31 -4.73 1.87 -4.40
C GLU A 31 -5.66 0.66 -4.27
N ARG A 32 -6.68 0.58 -5.12
CA ARG A 32 -7.62 -0.55 -5.12
C ARG A 32 -6.92 -1.88 -5.36
N SER A 33 -5.85 -1.89 -6.15
CA SER A 33 -5.06 -3.07 -6.46
C SER A 33 -4.18 -3.47 -5.28
N VAL A 34 -3.38 -2.52 -4.78
CA VAL A 34 -2.38 -2.74 -3.74
C VAL A 34 -3.03 -3.02 -2.38
N SER A 35 -4.17 -2.39 -2.07
CA SER A 35 -4.90 -2.65 -0.82
C SER A 35 -5.34 -4.11 -0.62
N LYS A 36 -5.39 -4.92 -1.69
CA LYS A 36 -5.74 -6.35 -1.61
C LYS A 36 -4.62 -7.22 -1.06
N ILE A 37 -3.37 -6.74 -1.13
CA ILE A 37 -2.19 -7.49 -0.69
C ILE A 37 -1.65 -6.99 0.65
N LEU A 38 -2.23 -5.93 1.21
CA LEU A 38 -1.80 -5.39 2.49
C LEU A 38 -2.10 -6.36 3.64
N PRO A 39 -1.23 -6.40 4.66
CA PRO A 39 -1.51 -7.09 5.93
C PRO A 39 -2.72 -6.45 6.64
N ALA A 40 -3.29 -7.17 7.61
CA ALA A 40 -4.26 -6.55 8.50
C ALA A 40 -3.55 -5.51 9.38
N PHE A 41 -4.31 -4.51 9.84
CA PHE A 41 -3.77 -3.48 10.73
C PHE A 41 -3.22 -4.08 12.04
N ASP A 42 -3.80 -5.20 12.50
CA ASP A 42 -3.34 -5.88 13.70
C ASP A 42 -1.95 -6.49 13.54
N ASP A 43 -1.64 -7.00 12.34
CA ASP A 43 -0.35 -7.61 12.01
C ASP A 43 0.71 -6.54 11.66
N PHE A 44 0.27 -5.40 11.14
CA PHE A 44 1.16 -4.31 10.73
C PHE A 44 0.49 -2.94 10.99
N PRO A 45 0.63 -2.39 12.22
CA PRO A 45 -0.15 -1.23 12.70
C PRO A 45 0.37 0.11 12.16
N TYR A 46 0.67 0.17 10.86
CA TYR A 46 1.24 1.32 10.20
C TYR A 46 0.25 1.98 9.25
N THR A 47 0.23 3.31 9.29
CA THR A 47 -0.33 4.07 8.17
C THR A 47 0.67 4.09 7.03
N ILE A 48 0.27 3.57 5.88
CA ILE A 48 1.12 3.46 4.70
C ILE A 48 0.76 4.58 3.72
N ARG A 49 1.76 5.37 3.33
CA ARG A 49 1.64 6.36 2.27
C ARG A 49 2.58 6.01 1.12
N ILE A 50 1.99 5.73 -0.04
CA ILE A 50 2.73 5.58 -1.30
C ILE A 50 2.51 6.84 -2.14
N VAL A 51 3.59 7.38 -2.68
CA VAL A 51 3.57 8.43 -3.71
C VAL A 51 4.24 7.86 -4.96
N SER A 52 3.52 7.79 -6.07
CA SER A 52 4.04 7.39 -7.36
C SER A 52 4.25 8.63 -8.21
N ASP A 53 5.50 9.00 -8.43
CA ASP A 53 5.90 10.08 -9.34
C ASP A 53 6.26 9.50 -10.70
N ILE A 54 5.45 9.80 -11.72
CA ILE A 54 5.70 9.33 -13.08
C ILE A 54 6.77 10.21 -13.71
N LEU A 55 7.93 9.61 -14.02
CA LEU A 55 9.04 10.33 -14.63
C LEU A 55 9.05 10.22 -16.16
N GLU A 56 8.47 9.15 -16.70
CA GLU A 56 8.31 8.88 -18.13
C GLU A 56 6.98 8.18 -18.36
N SER A 57 6.30 8.47 -19.47
CA SER A 57 5.05 7.80 -19.83
C SER A 57 4.90 7.66 -21.33
N ASN A 58 5.06 6.43 -21.83
CA ASN A 58 4.65 6.05 -23.19
C ASN A 58 3.67 4.87 -23.21
N GLY A 59 3.19 4.44 -22.04
CA GLY A 59 2.20 3.39 -21.87
C GLY A 59 1.43 3.63 -20.57
N SER A 60 0.89 2.56 -19.97
CA SER A 60 0.09 2.71 -18.75
C SER A 60 0.94 2.94 -17.49
N SER A 61 1.23 4.21 -17.24
CA SER A 61 1.84 4.69 -15.99
C SER A 61 1.05 4.27 -14.74
N SER A 62 -0.28 4.07 -14.85
CA SER A 62 -1.09 3.55 -13.74
C SER A 62 -0.75 2.09 -13.36
N MET A 63 -0.39 1.25 -14.33
CA MET A 63 0.05 -0.12 -14.07
C MET A 63 1.48 -0.13 -13.55
N ALA A 64 2.35 0.73 -14.09
CA ALA A 64 3.68 0.96 -13.54
C ALA A 64 3.63 1.39 -12.07
N SER A 65 2.67 2.23 -11.67
CA SER A 65 2.45 2.60 -10.27
C SER A 65 2.07 1.43 -9.39
N VAL A 66 1.30 0.46 -9.88
CA VAL A 66 0.94 -0.75 -9.12
C VAL A 66 2.17 -1.62 -8.90
N CYS A 67 2.93 -1.88 -9.97
CA CYS A 67 4.16 -2.68 -9.91
C CYS A 67 5.20 -2.02 -8.99
N GLY A 68 5.43 -0.72 -9.17
CA GLY A 68 6.33 0.08 -8.33
C GLY A 68 5.89 0.12 -6.88
N ALA A 69 4.60 0.33 -6.61
CA ALA A 69 4.06 0.30 -5.25
C ALA A 69 4.27 -1.06 -4.58
N SER A 70 4.04 -2.17 -5.30
CA SER A 70 4.29 -3.51 -4.78
C SER A 70 5.75 -3.69 -4.37
N LEU A 71 6.70 -3.27 -5.21
CA LEU A 71 8.13 -3.32 -4.91
C LEU A 71 8.50 -2.41 -3.73
N SER A 72 8.01 -1.17 -3.73
CA SER A 72 8.31 -0.20 -2.65
C SER A 72 7.76 -0.64 -1.30
N LEU A 73 6.61 -1.33 -1.25
CA LEU A 73 6.08 -1.90 -0.01
C LEU A 73 7.00 -3.00 0.54
N MET A 74 7.43 -3.92 -0.32
CA MET A 74 8.35 -4.99 0.05
C MET A 74 9.70 -4.43 0.51
N ASP A 75 10.24 -3.44 -0.21
CA ASP A 75 11.48 -2.76 0.15
C ASP A 75 11.39 -1.99 1.47
N ALA A 76 10.21 -1.41 1.77
CA ALA A 76 9.95 -0.74 3.03
C ALA A 76 9.76 -1.70 4.22
N GLY A 77 9.76 -3.02 4.01
CA GLY A 77 9.54 -4.04 5.04
C GLY A 77 8.08 -4.24 5.39
N VAL A 78 7.14 -3.85 4.53
CA VAL A 78 5.72 -4.15 4.73
C VAL A 78 5.48 -5.61 4.39
N PRO A 79 4.93 -6.45 5.29
CA PRO A 79 4.70 -7.87 5.06
C PRO A 79 3.46 -8.06 4.16
N VAL A 80 3.63 -7.85 2.86
CA VAL A 80 2.57 -8.05 1.88
C VAL A 80 2.31 -9.54 1.69
N LYS A 81 1.04 -9.92 1.48
CA LYS A 81 0.65 -11.34 1.33
C LYS A 81 1.25 -11.98 0.09
N ASN A 82 1.20 -11.25 -1.02
CA ASN A 82 1.67 -11.65 -2.35
C ASN A 82 2.00 -10.38 -3.15
N PRO A 83 3.03 -10.38 -4.02
CA PRO A 83 3.28 -9.25 -4.91
C PRO A 83 2.17 -9.08 -5.95
N VAL A 84 1.91 -7.83 -6.35
CA VAL A 84 0.87 -7.48 -7.33
C VAL A 84 1.49 -6.74 -8.51
N ALA A 85 1.17 -7.18 -9.73
CA ALA A 85 1.54 -6.47 -10.96
C ALA A 85 0.29 -6.01 -11.70
N GLY A 86 0.49 -5.07 -12.62
CA GLY A 86 -0.51 -4.59 -13.56
C GLY A 86 -0.01 -4.68 -15.00
N ILE A 87 -0.93 -4.91 -15.94
CA ILE A 87 -0.68 -4.79 -17.37
C ILE A 87 -1.81 -4.00 -18.03
N ALA A 88 -1.47 -3.19 -19.03
CA ALA A 88 -2.44 -2.53 -19.88
C ALA A 88 -2.57 -3.29 -21.20
N MET A 89 -3.80 -3.42 -21.64
CA MET A 89 -4.19 -4.26 -22.75
C MET A 89 -5.08 -3.44 -23.67
N GLY A 90 -4.93 -3.66 -24.97
CA GLY A 90 -5.76 -3.05 -26.00
C GLY A 90 -6.46 -4.11 -26.83
N LEU A 91 -7.48 -3.68 -27.54
CA LEU A 91 -8.17 -4.50 -28.52
C LEU A 91 -8.49 -3.65 -29.75
N VAL A 92 -8.20 -4.20 -30.92
CA VAL A 92 -8.56 -3.65 -32.23
C VAL A 92 -9.47 -4.66 -32.92
N LYS A 93 -10.58 -4.19 -33.50
CA LYS A 93 -11.57 -5.01 -34.18
C LYS A 93 -12.01 -4.36 -35.49
N GLU A 94 -11.77 -5.05 -36.59
CA GLU A 94 -12.24 -4.65 -37.92
C GLU A 94 -13.10 -5.78 -38.52
N GLY A 95 -14.41 -5.57 -38.62
CA GLY A 95 -15.32 -6.63 -39.04
C GLY A 95 -15.26 -7.83 -38.08
N ASP A 96 -14.84 -9.00 -38.59
CA ASP A 96 -14.66 -10.22 -37.81
C ASP A 96 -13.22 -10.41 -37.30
N ASP A 97 -12.27 -9.61 -37.78
CA ASP A 97 -10.86 -9.69 -37.39
C ASP A 97 -10.62 -8.97 -36.06
N ILE A 98 -9.91 -9.63 -35.15
CA ILE A 98 -9.66 -9.14 -33.79
C ILE A 98 -8.19 -9.33 -33.45
N ALA A 99 -7.57 -8.27 -32.92
CA ALA A 99 -6.23 -8.32 -32.34
C ALA A 99 -6.28 -7.83 -30.88
N VAL A 100 -5.70 -8.63 -29.98
CA VAL A 100 -5.49 -8.24 -28.58
C VAL A 100 -4.02 -7.82 -28.42
N LEU A 101 -3.83 -6.59 -27.94
CA LEU A 101 -2.52 -5.99 -27.74
C LEU A 101 -2.13 -6.09 -26.27
N SER A 102 -0.87 -6.43 -25.99
CA SER A 102 -0.30 -6.52 -24.65
C SER A 102 0.70 -5.40 -24.40
N ASP A 103 0.61 -4.80 -23.22
CA ASP A 103 1.44 -3.69 -22.78
C ASP A 103 1.42 -2.49 -23.74
N ILE A 104 0.20 -1.99 -23.95
CA ILE A 104 -0.06 -0.98 -24.98
C ILE A 104 0.65 0.35 -24.75
N LEU A 105 1.07 0.95 -25.86
CA LEU A 105 1.56 2.31 -25.95
C LEU A 105 0.41 3.33 -25.91
N GLY A 106 0.76 4.61 -25.71
CA GLY A 106 -0.21 5.70 -25.75
C GLY A 106 -0.94 5.82 -27.10
N ASP A 107 -0.24 5.57 -28.21
CA ASP A 107 -0.83 5.60 -29.55
C ASP A 107 -1.79 4.42 -29.78
N GLU A 108 -1.44 3.24 -29.26
CA GLU A 108 -2.27 2.03 -29.36
C GLU A 108 -3.54 2.15 -28.50
N ASP A 109 -3.46 2.79 -27.34
CA ASP A 109 -4.61 3.17 -26.52
C ASP A 109 -5.53 4.14 -27.26
N HIS A 110 -4.96 5.17 -27.90
CA HIS A 110 -5.73 6.17 -28.63
C HIS A 110 -6.52 5.55 -29.80
N LEU A 111 -5.88 4.64 -30.53
CA LEU A 111 -6.42 4.01 -31.74
C LEU A 111 -7.24 2.74 -31.47
N GLY A 112 -7.07 2.12 -30.30
CA GLY A 112 -7.78 0.89 -29.93
C GLY A 112 -9.26 1.10 -29.69
N ASP A 113 -10.05 0.07 -30.00
CA ASP A 113 -11.50 0.02 -29.83
C ASP A 113 -11.93 -0.28 -28.38
N MET A 114 -11.02 -0.82 -27.60
CA MET A 114 -11.17 -1.05 -26.18
C MET A 114 -9.80 -1.04 -25.52
N ASP A 115 -9.70 -0.40 -24.36
CA ASP A 115 -8.55 -0.48 -23.47
C ASP A 115 -8.97 -1.04 -22.13
N PHE A 116 -8.12 -1.87 -21.54
CA PHE A 116 -8.37 -2.40 -20.21
C PHE A 116 -7.08 -2.63 -19.44
N LYS A 117 -7.20 -2.51 -18.13
CA LYS A 117 -6.10 -2.61 -17.17
C LYS A 117 -6.43 -3.71 -16.20
N VAL A 118 -5.53 -4.68 -16.12
CA VAL A 118 -5.68 -5.84 -15.24
C VAL A 118 -4.56 -5.85 -14.23
N THR A 119 -4.90 -5.88 -12.95
CA THR A 119 -3.94 -6.03 -11.86
C THR A 119 -4.23 -7.29 -11.08
N GLY A 120 -3.20 -7.88 -10.48
CA GLY A 120 -3.35 -9.13 -9.76
C GLY A 120 -2.05 -9.76 -9.32
N THR A 121 -2.22 -10.80 -8.52
CA THR A 121 -1.16 -11.70 -8.08
C THR A 121 -1.08 -12.89 -9.05
N GLU A 122 -0.25 -13.87 -8.71
CA GLU A 122 -0.24 -15.16 -9.40
C GLU A 122 -1.55 -15.95 -9.20
N GLU A 123 -2.21 -15.74 -8.05
CA GLU A 123 -3.40 -16.49 -7.63
C GLU A 123 -4.70 -15.89 -8.16
N GLY A 124 -4.72 -14.61 -8.56
CA GLY A 124 -5.95 -13.98 -9.01
C GLY A 124 -5.84 -12.50 -9.33
N ILE A 125 -6.98 -11.94 -9.76
CA ILE A 125 -7.13 -10.53 -10.13
C ILE A 125 -7.45 -9.69 -8.89
N ALA A 126 -6.73 -8.59 -8.68
CA ALA A 126 -6.97 -7.63 -7.61
C ALA A 126 -7.91 -6.50 -8.07
N ALA A 127 -7.71 -6.00 -9.29
CA ALA A 127 -8.58 -5.02 -9.92
C ALA A 127 -8.63 -5.20 -11.45
N LEU A 128 -9.76 -4.81 -12.03
CA LEU A 128 -10.00 -4.76 -13.46
C LEU A 128 -10.69 -3.43 -13.76
N GLN A 129 -10.13 -2.65 -14.69
CA GLN A 129 -10.74 -1.47 -15.28
C GLN A 129 -10.85 -1.71 -16.78
N MET A 130 -11.99 -1.39 -17.38
CA MET A 130 -12.25 -1.56 -18.80
C MET A 130 -12.96 -0.32 -19.32
N ASP A 131 -12.46 0.22 -20.42
CA ASP A 131 -13.06 1.31 -21.17
C ASP A 131 -13.31 0.80 -22.61
N ILE A 132 -14.59 0.52 -22.90
CA ILE A 132 -15.03 -0.04 -24.19
C ILE A 132 -15.57 1.11 -25.04
N LYS A 133 -15.04 1.28 -26.26
CA LYS A 133 -15.44 2.36 -27.17
C LYS A 133 -16.42 1.90 -28.26
N ILE A 134 -16.52 0.59 -28.49
CA ILE A 134 -17.39 -0.01 -29.52
C ILE A 134 -18.36 -1.05 -28.96
N ASP A 135 -19.43 -1.33 -29.69
CA ASP A 135 -20.29 -2.49 -29.44
C ASP A 135 -19.66 -3.78 -30.01
N GLY A 136 -20.14 -4.94 -29.55
CA GLY A 136 -19.77 -6.23 -30.14
C GLY A 136 -18.55 -6.93 -29.52
N VAL A 137 -18.12 -6.50 -28.33
CA VAL A 137 -17.16 -7.25 -27.50
C VAL A 137 -17.88 -8.43 -26.84
N THR A 138 -17.70 -9.64 -27.37
CA THR A 138 -18.32 -10.86 -26.85
C THR A 138 -17.57 -11.40 -25.63
N ARG A 139 -18.23 -12.30 -24.88
CA ARG A 139 -17.62 -12.96 -23.73
C ARG A 139 -16.37 -13.79 -24.10
N ASP A 140 -16.38 -14.40 -25.27
CA ASP A 140 -15.27 -15.26 -25.73
C ASP A 140 -14.03 -14.41 -26.06
N ILE A 141 -14.25 -13.22 -26.62
CA ILE A 141 -13.20 -12.22 -26.86
C ILE A 141 -12.62 -11.77 -25.52
N MET A 142 -13.47 -11.43 -24.56
CA MET A 142 -13.03 -11.05 -23.20
C MET A 142 -12.23 -12.15 -22.51
N HIS A 143 -12.64 -13.41 -22.66
CA HIS A 143 -11.92 -14.54 -22.08
C HIS A 143 -10.51 -14.65 -22.66
N THR A 144 -10.39 -14.58 -23.99
CA THR A 144 -9.10 -14.61 -24.69
C THR A 144 -8.21 -13.44 -24.26
N ALA A 145 -8.79 -12.24 -24.18
CA ALA A 145 -8.06 -11.03 -23.80
C ALA A 145 -7.56 -11.08 -22.35
N LEU A 146 -8.36 -11.63 -21.43
CA LEU A 146 -7.97 -11.80 -20.02
C LEU A 146 -6.92 -12.90 -19.82
N GLU A 147 -6.93 -13.95 -20.64
CA GLU A 147 -5.88 -14.98 -20.59
C GLU A 147 -4.54 -14.42 -21.05
N GLN A 148 -4.52 -13.68 -22.18
CA GLN A 148 -3.31 -12.99 -22.62
C GLN A 148 -2.83 -11.95 -21.58
N ALA A 149 -3.76 -11.25 -20.93
CA ALA A 149 -3.42 -10.34 -19.84
C ALA A 149 -2.85 -11.07 -18.61
N ARG A 150 -3.31 -12.28 -18.31
CA ARG A 150 -2.75 -13.12 -17.26
C ARG A 150 -1.31 -13.50 -17.58
N GLU A 151 -1.04 -13.98 -18.79
CA GLU A 151 0.32 -14.34 -19.21
C GLU A 151 1.28 -13.14 -19.11
N GLY A 152 0.87 -11.99 -19.65
CA GLY A 152 1.67 -10.76 -19.56
C GLY A 152 1.87 -10.27 -18.13
N ARG A 153 0.85 -10.34 -17.28
CA ARG A 153 0.98 -9.98 -15.85
C ARG A 153 1.95 -10.90 -15.11
N LEU A 154 1.89 -12.21 -15.35
CA LEU A 154 2.82 -13.18 -14.76
C LEU A 154 4.25 -12.94 -15.23
N HIS A 155 4.44 -12.57 -16.50
CA HIS A 155 5.74 -12.16 -17.02
C HIS A 155 6.30 -10.94 -16.26
N ILE A 156 5.48 -9.91 -16.06
CA ILE A 156 5.87 -8.70 -15.31
C ILE A 156 6.19 -9.05 -13.84
N LEU A 157 5.38 -9.89 -13.19
CA LEU A 157 5.66 -10.38 -11.83
C LEU A 157 7.01 -11.10 -11.76
N GLY A 158 7.31 -11.96 -12.74
CA GLY A 158 8.61 -12.62 -12.82
C GLY A 158 9.77 -11.62 -12.91
N LYS A 159 9.60 -10.55 -13.71
CA LYS A 159 10.60 -9.46 -13.80
C LYS A 159 10.73 -8.65 -12.51
N MET A 160 9.64 -8.43 -11.80
CA MET A 160 9.68 -7.77 -10.48
C MET A 160 10.43 -8.62 -9.45
N ALA A 161 10.21 -9.94 -9.46
CA ALA A 161 10.85 -10.88 -8.55
C ALA A 161 12.37 -10.96 -8.73
N GLU A 162 12.90 -10.66 -9.92
CA GLU A 162 14.34 -10.52 -10.16
C GLU A 162 14.97 -9.38 -9.33
N ALA A 163 14.19 -8.35 -8.97
CA ALA A 163 14.64 -7.26 -8.11
C ALA A 163 14.38 -7.53 -6.62
N ILE A 164 13.12 -7.85 -6.27
CA ILE A 164 12.70 -8.16 -4.90
C ILE A 164 11.62 -9.25 -4.96
N SER A 165 11.91 -10.42 -4.43
CA SER A 165 10.99 -11.57 -4.41
C SER A 165 10.11 -11.63 -3.16
N GLU A 166 10.55 -11.05 -2.06
CA GLU A 166 9.87 -11.05 -0.77
C GLU A 166 10.09 -9.73 -0.01
N SER A 167 9.20 -9.43 0.93
CA SER A 167 9.35 -8.28 1.81
C SER A 167 10.62 -8.39 2.65
N ARG A 168 11.29 -7.26 2.90
CA ARG A 168 12.40 -7.22 3.85
C ARG A 168 11.92 -7.59 5.26
N ASP A 169 12.77 -8.31 6.00
CA ASP A 169 12.48 -8.73 7.38
C ASP A 169 12.32 -7.54 8.35
N ASP A 170 13.10 -6.49 8.12
CA ASP A 170 13.12 -5.29 8.95
C ASP A 170 12.58 -4.08 8.19
N LEU A 171 11.84 -3.24 8.93
CA LEU A 171 11.48 -1.90 8.50
C LEU A 171 12.73 -1.02 8.32
N SER A 172 12.61 -0.03 7.45
CA SER A 172 13.64 1.01 7.27
C SER A 172 14.10 1.58 8.62
N PRO A 173 15.42 1.82 8.82
CA PRO A 173 15.93 2.41 10.07
C PRO A 173 15.40 3.82 10.32
N TYR A 174 14.89 4.49 9.30
CA TYR A 174 14.26 5.81 9.40
C TYR A 174 12.75 5.74 9.63
N ALA A 175 12.14 4.56 9.49
CA ALA A 175 10.74 4.38 9.81
C ALA A 175 10.56 4.29 11.33
N PRO A 176 9.52 4.93 11.89
CA PRO A 176 9.20 4.76 13.31
C PRO A 176 8.86 3.30 13.59
N ARG A 177 9.37 2.74 14.68
CA ARG A 177 8.99 1.41 15.16
C ARG A 177 7.73 1.55 16.04
N ILE A 178 6.76 0.67 15.82
CA ILE A 178 5.53 0.61 16.61
C ILE A 178 5.60 -0.65 17.47
N THR A 179 5.55 -0.47 18.79
CA THR A 179 5.46 -1.54 19.78
C THR A 179 4.05 -1.54 20.34
N THR A 180 3.32 -2.64 20.14
CA THR A 180 1.98 -2.82 20.72
C THR A 180 2.08 -3.49 22.08
N VAL A 181 1.44 -2.88 23.08
CA VAL A 181 1.30 -3.42 24.44
C VAL A 181 -0.20 -3.61 24.73
N TYR A 182 -0.55 -4.71 25.39
CA TYR A 182 -1.92 -4.98 25.82
C TYR A 182 -2.06 -4.80 27.32
N VAL A 183 -3.07 -4.04 27.72
CA VAL A 183 -3.47 -3.81 29.12
C VAL A 183 -4.93 -4.19 29.32
N LYS A 184 -5.37 -4.32 30.57
CA LYS A 184 -6.79 -4.54 30.84
C LYS A 184 -7.59 -3.27 30.46
N PRO A 185 -8.77 -3.38 29.82
CA PRO A 185 -9.58 -2.22 29.43
C PRO A 185 -9.88 -1.25 30.61
N GLU A 186 -10.01 -1.80 31.82
CA GLU A 186 -10.26 -1.02 33.04
C GLU A 186 -9.10 -0.08 33.39
N GLN A 187 -7.88 -0.44 33.00
CA GLN A 187 -6.64 0.30 33.31
C GLN A 187 -6.34 1.41 32.29
N VAL A 188 -7.02 1.43 31.14
CA VAL A 188 -6.86 2.47 30.10
C VAL A 188 -7.07 3.87 30.68
N ARG A 189 -8.07 4.04 31.55
CA ARG A 189 -8.36 5.33 32.21
C ARG A 189 -7.21 5.81 33.09
N THR A 190 -6.49 4.89 33.73
CA THR A 190 -5.33 5.20 34.59
C THR A 190 -4.16 5.72 33.76
N ILE A 191 -3.93 5.12 32.59
CA ILE A 191 -2.83 5.48 31.67
C ILE A 191 -3.08 6.84 31.02
N ILE A 192 -4.32 7.11 30.60
CA ILE A 192 -4.71 8.44 30.10
C ILE A 192 -4.57 9.48 31.23
N GLY A 193 -5.05 9.13 32.43
CA GLY A 193 -5.08 10.00 33.59
C GLY A 193 -6.08 11.16 33.44
N ALA A 194 -6.18 12.01 34.46
CA ALA A 194 -7.14 13.12 34.48
C ALA A 194 -6.86 14.12 33.34
N GLY A 195 -7.74 14.16 32.34
CA GLY A 195 -7.62 15.04 31.18
C GLY A 195 -6.43 14.72 30.26
N GLY A 196 -5.92 13.48 30.26
CA GLY A 196 -4.78 13.08 29.43
C GLY A 196 -3.42 13.49 29.99
N LYS A 197 -3.34 13.93 31.26
CA LYS A 197 -2.09 14.42 31.85
C LYS A 197 -1.00 13.35 31.95
N THR A 198 -1.37 12.12 32.33
CA THR A 198 -0.40 11.04 32.53
C THR A 198 0.22 10.63 31.20
N VAL A 199 -0.60 10.35 30.18
CA VAL A 199 -0.11 10.00 28.84
C VAL A 199 0.72 11.12 28.22
N ARG A 200 0.33 12.40 28.39
CA ARG A 200 1.15 13.54 27.94
C ARG A 200 2.50 13.61 28.63
N GLY A 201 2.56 13.31 29.92
CA GLY A 201 3.83 13.25 30.66
C GLY A 201 4.77 12.16 30.13
N ILE A 202 4.23 10.99 29.78
CA ILE A 202 5.02 9.91 29.16
C ILE A 202 5.51 10.34 27.77
N ILE A 203 4.64 10.94 26.95
CA ILE A 203 4.99 11.46 25.63
C ILE A 203 6.09 12.53 25.75
N GLU A 204 5.99 13.45 26.70
CA GLU A 204 6.98 14.52 26.90
C GLU A 204 8.33 13.99 27.41
N ALA A 205 8.32 12.96 28.28
CA ALA A 205 9.53 12.36 28.81
C ALA A 205 10.27 11.48 27.78
N THR A 206 9.52 10.77 26.94
CA THR A 206 10.08 9.76 26.02
C THR A 206 10.17 10.23 24.57
N GLY A 207 9.44 11.28 24.20
CA GLY A 207 9.30 11.74 22.81
C GLY A 207 8.53 10.76 21.91
N CYS A 208 7.94 9.71 22.46
CA CYS A 208 7.20 8.69 21.72
C CYS A 208 5.77 9.15 21.40
N GLY A 209 5.23 8.74 20.27
CA GLY A 209 3.79 8.85 20.01
C GLY A 209 3.06 7.67 20.64
N ILE A 210 2.07 7.93 21.50
CA ILE A 210 1.28 6.90 22.17
C ILE A 210 -0.16 7.02 21.70
N ASP A 211 -0.69 5.93 21.16
CA ASP A 211 -2.09 5.78 20.75
C ASP A 211 -2.75 4.68 21.59
N ILE A 212 -3.95 4.97 22.12
CA ILE A 212 -4.62 4.13 23.11
C ILE A 212 -6.03 3.83 22.63
N GLU A 213 -6.33 2.55 22.47
CA GLU A 213 -7.65 2.05 22.10
C GLU A 213 -8.46 1.64 23.34
N ASP A 214 -9.79 1.76 23.24
CA ASP A 214 -10.71 1.45 24.35
C ASP A 214 -10.72 -0.04 24.75
N ASP A 215 -10.22 -0.92 23.87
CA ASP A 215 -10.11 -2.36 24.09
C ASP A 215 -8.87 -2.76 24.93
N GLY A 216 -8.04 -1.79 25.31
CA GLY A 216 -6.81 -2.03 26.06
C GLY A 216 -5.56 -2.21 25.20
N ARG A 217 -5.64 -2.00 23.88
CA ARG A 217 -4.47 -1.98 23.01
C ARG A 217 -3.79 -0.61 23.03
N ILE A 218 -2.47 -0.60 23.23
CA ILE A 218 -1.66 0.62 23.27
C ILE A 218 -0.53 0.50 22.24
N ASN A 219 -0.50 1.41 21.27
CA ASN A 219 0.54 1.47 20.25
C ASN A 219 1.55 2.58 20.60
N ILE A 220 2.79 2.18 20.84
CA ILE A 220 3.91 3.07 21.15
C ILE A 220 4.78 3.21 19.91
N SER A 221 4.83 4.40 19.33
CA SER A 221 5.58 4.73 18.13
C SER A 221 6.83 5.56 18.46
N SER A 222 8.01 5.12 18.00
CA SER A 222 9.26 5.88 18.11
C SER A 222 10.28 5.46 17.07
N ALA A 223 11.11 6.39 16.59
CA ALA A 223 12.28 6.05 15.79
C ALA A 223 13.42 5.43 16.64
N ASP A 224 13.44 5.69 17.95
CA ASP A 224 14.41 5.15 18.88
C ASP A 224 13.80 4.00 19.70
N GLY A 225 14.37 2.80 19.54
CA GLY A 225 13.94 1.61 20.26
C GLY A 225 14.13 1.72 21.78
N ALA A 226 15.12 2.47 22.25
CA ALA A 226 15.33 2.69 23.69
C ALA A 226 14.22 3.56 24.28
N ALA A 227 13.83 4.62 23.58
CA ALA A 227 12.71 5.47 23.99
C ALA A 227 11.38 4.70 24.00
N ALA A 228 11.14 3.85 23.00
CA ALA A 228 9.94 2.99 22.95
C ALA A 228 9.91 1.99 24.12
N ALA A 229 11.04 1.36 24.44
CA ALA A 229 11.15 0.43 25.56
C ALA A 229 10.88 1.13 26.90
N GLU A 230 11.38 2.35 27.06
CA GLU A 230 11.14 3.15 28.28
C GLU A 230 9.67 3.56 28.41
N ALA A 231 9.02 3.99 27.33
CA ALA A 231 7.59 4.27 27.33
C ALA A 231 6.77 3.01 27.69
N ALA A 232 7.13 1.84 27.14
CA ALA A 232 6.50 0.57 27.46
C ALA A 232 6.69 0.18 28.94
N ARG A 233 7.87 0.47 29.52
CA ARG A 233 8.16 0.26 30.93
C ARG A 233 7.28 1.15 31.82
N MET A 234 7.21 2.45 31.53
CA MET A 234 6.37 3.40 32.28
C MET A 234 4.89 2.99 32.26
N ILE A 235 4.37 2.55 31.09
CA ILE A 235 2.99 2.05 30.96
C ILE A 235 2.81 0.76 31.78
N SER A 236 3.78 -0.15 31.74
CA SER A 236 3.73 -1.39 32.51
C SER A 236 3.73 -1.14 34.01
N GLU A 237 4.52 -0.18 34.50
CA GLU A 237 4.56 0.21 35.92
C GLU A 237 3.23 0.80 36.40
N LEU A 238 2.55 1.60 35.57
CA LEU A 238 1.24 2.16 35.88
C LEU A 238 0.12 1.11 35.92
N THR A 239 0.29 0.01 35.18
CA THR A 239 -0.70 -1.07 35.06
C THR A 239 -0.35 -2.31 35.87
N GLN A 240 0.80 -2.30 36.55
CA GLN A 240 1.25 -3.43 37.33
C GLN A 240 0.34 -3.65 38.54
N GLU A 241 -0.34 -4.79 38.59
CA GLU A 241 -1.04 -5.24 39.78
C GLU A 241 -0.08 -6.03 40.67
N ALA A 242 -0.28 -5.94 41.99
CA ALA A 242 0.47 -6.71 42.96
C ALA A 242 0.07 -8.19 42.87
N GLU A 243 0.96 -9.03 42.34
CA GLU A 243 0.79 -10.47 42.27
C GLU A 243 1.45 -11.14 43.47
N VAL A 244 0.69 -11.99 44.17
CA VAL A 244 1.19 -12.77 45.32
C VAL A 244 2.32 -13.68 44.84
N GLY A 245 3.56 -13.43 45.30
CA GLY A 245 4.75 -14.23 44.99
C GLY A 245 5.74 -13.58 44.01
N LYS A 246 5.42 -12.43 43.43
CA LYS A 246 6.37 -11.64 42.63
C LYS A 246 7.24 -10.80 43.56
N ILE A 247 8.56 -10.80 43.36
CA ILE A 247 9.50 -9.98 44.12
C ILE A 247 9.54 -8.61 43.46
N TYR A 248 9.23 -7.57 44.23
CA TYR A 248 9.28 -6.18 43.80
C TYR A 248 10.44 -5.48 44.51
N ASP A 249 11.33 -4.84 43.75
CA ASP A 249 12.39 -4.01 44.31
C ASP A 249 11.80 -2.63 44.68
N GLY A 250 11.74 -2.34 45.98
CA GLY A 250 11.33 -1.04 46.50
C GLY A 250 12.54 -0.19 46.89
N THR A 251 12.53 1.09 46.53
CA THR A 251 13.41 2.13 47.10
C THR A 251 12.71 2.89 48.22
#